data_AF-A0AAW0LXQ8-F1
#
_entry.id   AF-A0AAW0LXQ8-F1
#
_cell.length_a   1.000
_cell.length_b   1.000
_cell.length_c   1.000
_cell.angle_alpha   90.00
_cell.angle_beta   90.00
_cell.angle_gamma   90.00
#
_symmetry.space_group_name_H-M   'P 1'
#
loop_
_entity.id
_entity.type
_entity.pdbx_description
1 polymer ?
#
loop_
_entity_poly.entity_id
_entity_poly.type
_entity_poly.pdbx_seq_one_letter_code
_entity_poly.pdbx_strand_id
1 'polypeptide(L)'
;MSLKKLKIWGCLGLTSLSEAVGYLTSLSSLAFQDLPKLESLPVSLQHLTNLQDLYIIDCPNLMIFPEWISKLTSLETLGIDRCPNLASLPDELQCLRSLQRLKIENCPLLEKGAKKELVRIGPSLLTSPILTIRVNTLIF
;
A
#
# COMPACT_ATOMS: atom_id res chain seq x y z
N MET A 1 27.41 4.26 1.68
CA MET A 1 26.42 3.27 2.18
C MET A 1 25.04 3.74 1.75
N SER A 2 24.19 2.90 1.18
CA SER A 2 22.84 3.28 0.77
C SER A 2 21.79 2.58 1.65
N LEU A 3 20.76 3.32 2.05
CA LEU A 3 19.68 2.77 2.86
C LEU A 3 18.79 1.87 1.99
N LYS A 4 18.61 0.62 2.40
CA LYS A 4 17.80 -0.38 1.69
C LYS A 4 16.43 -0.63 2.29
N LYS A 5 16.31 -0.47 3.61
CA LYS A 5 15.08 -0.72 4.34
C LYS A 5 14.79 0.44 5.27
N LEU A 6 13.57 0.93 5.27
CA LEU A 6 13.09 1.96 6.17
C LEU A 6 11.78 1.52 6.80
N LYS A 7 11.70 1.55 8.12
CA LYS A 7 10.47 1.31 8.88
C LYS A 7 10.20 2.52 9.76
N ILE A 8 8.99 3.05 9.67
CA ILE A 8 8.50 4.16 10.48
C ILE A 8 7.40 3.60 11.36
N TRP A 9 7.60 3.67 12.67
CA TRP A 9 6.74 3.02 13.64
C TRP A 9 6.51 3.87 14.89
N GLY A 10 5.27 3.95 15.36
CA GLY A 10 4.93 4.49 16.68
C GLY A 10 4.99 6.02 16.75
N CYS A 11 4.98 6.70 15.60
CA CYS A 11 4.99 8.15 15.54
C CYS A 11 3.57 8.69 15.69
N LEU A 12 3.10 8.82 16.93
CA LEU A 12 1.72 9.22 17.28
C LEU A 12 1.32 10.63 16.78
N GLY A 13 2.31 11.47 16.45
CA GLY A 13 2.12 12.83 15.94
C GLY A 13 2.31 13.00 14.43
N LEU A 14 2.73 11.95 13.72
CA LEU A 14 3.13 12.07 12.31
C LEU A 14 1.90 12.10 11.41
N THR A 15 1.67 13.25 10.76
CA THR A 15 0.56 13.43 9.81
C THR A 15 0.94 13.13 8.37
N SER A 16 2.22 13.35 8.03
CA SER A 16 2.84 12.98 6.76
C SER A 16 4.35 12.91 6.91
N LEU A 17 5.03 12.27 5.97
CA LEU A 17 6.48 12.24 5.89
C LEU A 17 7.02 13.48 5.16
N SER A 18 8.27 13.83 5.43
CA SER A 18 8.98 14.82 4.62
C SER A 18 9.20 14.31 3.20
N GLU A 19 9.12 15.22 2.22
CA GLU A 19 9.45 14.95 0.81
C GLU A 19 10.91 14.51 0.59
N ALA A 20 11.79 14.70 1.59
CA ALA A 20 13.15 14.19 1.54
C ALA A 20 13.24 12.66 1.43
N VAL A 21 12.17 11.93 1.77
CA VAL A 21 12.10 10.46 1.62
C VAL A 21 12.33 10.02 0.18
N GLY A 22 11.96 10.83 -0.83
CA GLY A 22 12.19 10.51 -2.23
C GLY A 22 13.66 10.48 -2.66
N TYR A 23 14.58 11.03 -1.87
CA TYR A 23 16.02 10.92 -2.14
C TYR A 23 16.58 9.53 -1.77
N LEU A 24 15.82 8.71 -1.06
CA LEU A 24 16.22 7.36 -0.64
C LEU A 24 16.01 6.34 -1.76
N THR A 25 16.41 6.67 -3.00
CA THR A 25 16.14 5.90 -4.23
C THR A 25 16.71 4.48 -4.25
N SER A 26 17.60 4.16 -3.30
CA SER A 26 18.12 2.81 -3.08
C SER A 26 17.22 1.90 -2.24
N LEU A 27 16.16 2.42 -1.62
CA LEU A 27 15.23 1.65 -0.81
C LEU A 27 14.59 0.53 -1.63
N SER A 28 14.61 -0.67 -1.08
CA SER A 28 13.88 -1.83 -1.59
C SER A 28 12.71 -2.22 -0.68
N SER A 29 12.69 -1.75 0.58
CA SER A 29 11.59 -2.03 1.51
C SER A 29 11.23 -0.80 2.35
N LEU A 30 9.93 -0.50 2.42
CA LEU A 30 9.37 0.61 3.18
C LEU A 30 8.15 0.13 3.97
N ALA A 31 8.10 0.45 5.26
CA ALA A 31 6.99 0.09 6.12
C ALA A 31 6.54 1.27 6.99
N PHE A 32 5.23 1.49 7.01
CA PHE A 32 4.52 2.40 7.90
C PHE A 32 3.72 1.57 8.90
N GLN A 33 3.96 1.76 10.19
CA GLN A 33 3.27 0.99 11.23
C GLN A 33 2.82 1.89 12.38
N ASP A 34 1.61 1.69 12.91
CA ASP A 34 1.12 2.37 14.12
C ASP A 34 1.30 3.89 14.04
N LEU A 35 0.71 4.46 12.98
CA LEU A 35 0.75 5.90 12.67
C LEU A 35 -0.69 6.44 12.72
N PRO A 36 -1.25 6.66 13.92
CA PRO A 36 -2.66 6.97 14.10
C PRO A 36 -3.09 8.29 13.46
N LYS A 37 -2.15 9.22 13.21
CA LYS A 37 -2.42 10.52 12.58
C LYS A 37 -2.00 10.60 11.11
N LEU A 38 -1.45 9.55 10.51
CA LEU A 38 -1.00 9.59 9.13
C LEU A 38 -2.22 9.72 8.21
N GLU A 39 -2.32 10.84 7.51
CA GLU A 39 -3.46 11.15 6.63
C GLU A 39 -3.12 10.90 5.15
N SER A 40 -1.85 11.07 4.78
CA SER A 40 -1.38 10.91 3.41
C SER A 40 0.09 10.47 3.34
N LEU A 41 0.45 9.88 2.20
CA LEU A 41 1.83 9.56 1.86
C LEU A 41 2.42 10.69 0.98
N PRO A 42 3.68 11.11 1.17
CA PRO A 42 4.27 12.20 0.39
C PRO A 42 4.46 11.80 -1.07
N VAL A 43 4.35 12.79 -1.97
CA VAL A 43 4.38 12.55 -3.43
C VAL A 43 5.75 12.05 -3.90
N SER A 44 6.82 12.47 -3.23
CA SER A 44 8.20 12.07 -3.55
C SER A 44 8.48 10.56 -3.45
N LEU A 45 7.61 9.77 -2.80
CA LEU A 45 7.71 8.31 -2.83
C LEU A 45 7.63 7.75 -4.25
N GLN A 46 7.05 8.48 -5.20
CA GLN A 46 7.06 8.12 -6.62
C GLN A 46 8.46 7.91 -7.21
N HIS A 47 9.50 8.48 -6.58
CA HIS A 47 10.90 8.35 -7.02
C HIS A 47 11.57 7.07 -6.50
N LEU A 48 10.92 6.30 -5.62
CA LEU A 48 11.45 5.05 -5.08
C LEU A 48 11.22 3.88 -6.04
N THR A 49 11.72 4.02 -7.28
CA THR A 49 11.46 3.05 -8.36
C THR A 49 12.07 1.67 -8.10
N ASN A 50 13.05 1.55 -7.19
CA ASN A 50 13.63 0.27 -6.76
C ASN A 50 12.86 -0.41 -5.61
N LEU A 51 11.76 0.20 -5.13
CA LEU A 51 11.00 -0.33 -4.00
C LEU A 51 10.32 -1.64 -4.40
N GLN A 52 10.58 -2.71 -3.67
CA GLN A 52 10.02 -4.05 -3.88
C GLN A 52 8.91 -4.36 -2.88
N ASP A 53 9.06 -3.90 -1.64
CA ASP A 53 8.10 -4.16 -0.57
C ASP A 53 7.57 -2.86 0.03
N LEU A 54 6.25 -2.71 0.03
CA LEU A 54 5.54 -1.62 0.72
C LEU A 54 4.50 -2.19 1.69
N TYR A 55 4.62 -1.80 2.97
CA TYR A 55 3.67 -2.18 4.01
C TYR A 55 3.08 -0.95 4.69
N ILE A 56 1.75 -0.95 4.88
CA ILE A 56 1.02 0.05 5.65
C ILE A 56 0.14 -0.69 6.66
N ILE A 57 0.44 -0.51 7.95
CA ILE A 57 -0.14 -1.31 9.02
C ILE A 57 -0.58 -0.37 10.15
N ASP A 58 -1.82 -0.51 10.64
CA ASP A 58 -2.32 0.32 11.75
C ASP A 58 -2.21 1.84 11.47
N CYS A 59 -2.68 2.26 10.30
CA CYS A 59 -2.76 3.66 9.88
C CYS A 59 -4.24 4.07 9.73
N PRO A 60 -4.98 4.27 10.83
CA PRO A 60 -6.44 4.47 10.79
C PRO A 60 -6.88 5.75 10.10
N ASN A 61 -6.06 6.80 10.02
CA ASN A 61 -6.43 8.06 9.37
C ASN A 61 -6.05 8.12 7.88
N LEU A 62 -5.40 7.10 7.34
CA LEU A 62 -5.07 7.06 5.92
C LEU A 62 -6.34 6.76 5.11
N MET A 63 -6.86 7.76 4.42
CA MET A 63 -8.15 7.66 3.73
C MET A 63 -8.03 7.30 2.24
N ILE A 64 -6.96 7.75 1.59
CA ILE A 64 -6.76 7.63 0.14
C ILE A 64 -5.35 7.10 -0.11
N PHE A 65 -5.24 6.16 -1.06
CA PHE A 65 -3.95 5.70 -1.56
C PHE A 65 -3.59 6.46 -2.85
N PRO A 66 -2.35 6.93 -3.01
CA PRO A 66 -2.00 7.84 -4.10
C PRO A 66 -1.76 7.15 -5.46
N GLU A 67 -2.16 7.83 -6.55
CA GLU A 67 -2.05 7.37 -7.95
C GLU A 67 -0.59 7.13 -8.42
N TRP A 68 0.37 7.81 -7.81
CA TRP A 68 1.79 7.64 -8.14
C TRP A 68 2.32 6.24 -7.83
N ILE A 69 1.54 5.37 -7.19
CA ILE A 69 1.88 3.96 -7.00
C ILE A 69 2.27 3.27 -8.32
N SER A 70 1.68 3.66 -9.45
CA SER A 70 2.06 3.17 -10.79
C SER A 70 3.53 3.41 -11.15
N LYS A 71 4.20 4.34 -10.49
CA LYS A 71 5.64 4.64 -10.69
C LYS A 71 6.56 3.66 -9.96
N LEU A 72 6.06 2.90 -8.98
CA LEU A 72 6.83 1.89 -8.27
C LEU A 72 6.93 0.61 -9.11
N THR A 73 7.60 0.69 -10.25
CA THR A 73 7.63 -0.38 -11.26
C THR A 73 8.29 -1.68 -10.79
N SER A 74 9.14 -1.62 -9.76
CA SER A 74 9.75 -2.79 -9.10
C SER A 74 8.94 -3.35 -7.92
N LEU A 75 7.76 -2.81 -7.62
CA LEU A 75 6.98 -3.25 -6.46
C LEU A 75 6.48 -4.68 -6.67
N GLU A 76 6.90 -5.58 -5.80
CA GLU A 76 6.56 -7.00 -5.79
C GLU A 76 5.51 -7.34 -4.72
N THR A 77 5.57 -6.64 -3.58
CA THR A 77 4.65 -6.84 -2.46
C THR A 77 4.01 -5.52 -2.03
N LEU A 78 2.67 -5.51 -1.96
CA LEU A 78 1.89 -4.47 -1.30
C LEU A 78 1.05 -5.11 -0.19
N GLY A 79 1.32 -4.73 1.06
CA GLY A 79 0.57 -5.16 2.23
C GLY A 79 -0.12 -3.98 2.91
N ILE A 80 -1.44 -4.06 3.08
CA ILE A 80 -2.24 -3.07 3.80
C ILE A 80 -3.05 -3.81 4.86
N ASP A 81 -2.87 -3.41 6.12
CA ASP A 81 -3.51 -4.08 7.25
C ASP A 81 -4.00 -3.06 8.27
N ARG A 82 -5.18 -3.29 8.84
CA ARG A 82 -5.80 -2.45 9.89
C ARG A 82 -5.82 -0.96 9.52
N CYS A 83 -6.25 -0.65 8.30
CA CYS A 83 -6.47 0.71 7.80
C CYS A 83 -7.97 0.96 7.55
N PRO A 84 -8.78 1.13 8.61
CA PRO A 84 -10.24 1.11 8.51
C PRO A 84 -10.87 2.21 7.66
N ASN A 85 -10.23 3.39 7.59
CA ASN A 85 -10.77 4.53 6.83
C ASN A 85 -10.26 4.59 5.38
N LEU A 86 -9.37 3.69 4.96
CA LEU A 86 -8.92 3.62 3.58
C LEU A 86 -10.09 3.17 2.71
N ALA A 87 -10.58 4.07 1.85
CA ALA A 87 -11.85 3.86 1.13
C ALA A 87 -11.66 3.22 -0.25
N SER A 88 -10.55 3.52 -0.92
CA SER A 88 -10.26 3.03 -2.26
C SER A 88 -8.75 2.88 -2.48
N LEU A 89 -8.42 2.06 -3.47
CA LEU A 89 -7.10 2.03 -4.08
C LEU A 89 -7.21 2.65 -5.48
N PRO A 90 -6.13 3.29 -5.98
CA PRO A 90 -6.13 3.91 -7.30
C PRO A 90 -6.17 2.85 -8.41
N ASP A 91 -6.84 3.16 -9.53
CA ASP A 91 -6.90 2.32 -10.73
C ASP A 91 -5.48 2.02 -11.25
N GLU A 92 -4.53 2.92 -11.00
CA GLU A 92 -3.10 2.83 -11.30
C GLU A 92 -2.40 1.60 -10.73
N LEU A 93 -2.97 0.91 -9.74
CA LEU A 93 -2.44 -0.38 -9.28
C LEU A 93 -2.36 -1.42 -10.40
N GLN A 94 -3.24 -1.35 -11.40
CA GLN A 94 -3.20 -2.25 -12.57
C GLN A 94 -1.92 -2.09 -13.42
N CYS A 95 -1.21 -0.97 -13.25
CA CYS A 95 0.05 -0.70 -13.97
C CYS A 95 1.27 -1.36 -13.30
N LEU A 96 1.13 -1.94 -12.11
CA LEU A 96 2.21 -2.58 -11.37
C LEU A 96 2.55 -3.97 -11.94
N ARG A 97 3.34 -3.98 -13.01
CA ARG A 97 3.70 -5.22 -13.74
C ARG A 97 4.51 -6.23 -12.92
N SER A 98 5.22 -5.78 -11.90
CA SER A 98 6.06 -6.63 -11.04
C SER A 98 5.32 -7.12 -9.80
N LEU A 99 4.08 -6.68 -9.56
CA LEU A 99 3.35 -7.01 -8.34
C LEU A 99 2.97 -8.48 -8.33
N GLN A 100 3.50 -9.21 -7.35
CA GLN A 100 3.26 -10.64 -7.16
C GLN A 100 2.33 -10.90 -5.97
N ARG A 101 2.38 -10.03 -4.96
CA ARG A 101 1.66 -10.20 -3.71
C ARG A 101 0.90 -8.93 -3.36
N LEU A 102 -0.42 -9.05 -3.31
CA LEU A 102 -1.31 -8.02 -2.78
C LEU A 102 -2.06 -8.62 -1.59
N LYS A 103 -1.85 -8.03 -0.41
CA LYS A 103 -2.49 -8.45 0.83
C LYS A 103 -3.22 -7.26 1.44
N ILE A 104 -4.54 -7.39 1.59
CA ILE A 104 -5.40 -6.39 2.21
C ILE A 104 -6.20 -7.11 3.30
N GLU A 105 -6.02 -6.69 4.55
CA GLU A 105 -6.72 -7.27 5.71
C GLU A 105 -7.23 -6.17 6.64
N ASN A 106 -8.38 -6.41 7.28
CA ASN A 106 -8.94 -5.52 8.29
C ASN A 106 -9.14 -4.08 7.76
N CYS A 107 -9.57 -3.94 6.50
CA CYS A 107 -9.79 -2.66 5.83
C CYS A 107 -11.26 -2.56 5.38
N PRO A 108 -12.23 -2.42 6.31
CA PRO A 108 -13.66 -2.57 6.03
C PRO A 108 -14.23 -1.64 4.96
N LEU A 109 -13.77 -0.38 4.83
CA LEU A 109 -14.25 0.51 3.77
C LEU A 109 -13.73 0.08 2.39
N LEU A 110 -12.44 -0.25 2.30
CA LEU A 110 -11.85 -0.79 1.09
C LEU A 110 -12.49 -2.12 0.70
N GLU A 111 -12.74 -3.03 1.64
CA GLU A 111 -13.40 -4.32 1.37
C GLU A 111 -14.85 -4.15 0.87
N LYS A 112 -15.58 -3.15 1.39
CA LYS A 112 -16.93 -2.82 0.90
C LYS A 112 -16.89 -2.26 -0.53
N GLY A 113 -15.90 -1.44 -0.85
CA GLY A 113 -15.69 -0.89 -2.20
C GLY A 113 -15.13 -1.91 -3.21
N ALA A 114 -14.24 -2.80 -2.76
CA ALA A 114 -13.50 -3.75 -3.58
C ALA A 114 -14.37 -4.86 -4.18
N LYS A 115 -15.60 -5.07 -3.67
CA LYS A 115 -16.60 -5.95 -4.32
C LYS A 115 -16.92 -5.52 -5.77
N LYS A 116 -16.60 -4.28 -6.17
CA LYS A 116 -16.69 -3.78 -7.56
C LYS A 116 -15.36 -3.87 -8.33
N GLU A 117 -14.22 -3.81 -7.64
CA GLU A 117 -12.88 -3.69 -8.24
C GLU A 117 -12.18 -5.04 -8.47
N LEU A 118 -12.59 -6.11 -7.79
CA LEU A 118 -12.11 -7.48 -8.05
C LEU A 118 -12.36 -7.96 -9.49
N VAL A 119 -13.29 -7.32 -10.22
CA VAL A 119 -13.58 -7.57 -11.64
C VAL A 119 -12.54 -6.90 -12.55
N ARG A 120 -11.79 -5.91 -12.04
CA ARG A 120 -10.87 -5.05 -12.82
C ARG A 120 -9.40 -5.40 -12.62
N ILE A 121 -9.05 -6.07 -11.52
CA ILE A 121 -7.71 -6.63 -11.34
C ILE A 121 -7.57 -7.83 -12.29
N GLY A 122 -6.79 -7.66 -13.36
CA GLY A 122 -6.64 -8.66 -14.42
C GLY A 122 -6.22 -10.06 -13.94
N PRO A 123 -6.45 -11.10 -14.77
CA PRO A 123 -6.33 -12.51 -14.39
C PRO A 123 -4.95 -12.97 -13.90
N SER A 124 -3.89 -12.17 -14.09
CA SER A 124 -2.53 -12.44 -13.60
C SER A 124 -2.36 -12.36 -12.09
N LEU A 125 -3.22 -11.59 -11.40
CA LEU A 125 -3.21 -11.49 -9.93
C LEU A 125 -4.13 -12.55 -9.29
N LEU A 126 -5.16 -13.03 -10.01
CA LEU A 126 -6.04 -14.12 -9.57
C LEU A 126 -5.35 -15.49 -9.54
N THR A 127 -4.25 -15.67 -10.26
CA THR A 127 -3.48 -16.92 -10.30
C THR A 127 -2.25 -16.92 -9.38
N SER A 128 -1.97 -15.80 -8.71
CA SER A 128 -0.90 -15.74 -7.71
C SER A 128 -1.31 -16.55 -6.47
N PRO A 129 -0.46 -17.47 -5.98
CA PRO A 129 -0.78 -18.32 -4.83
C PRO A 129 -1.01 -17.56 -3.51
N ILE A 130 -0.92 -16.23 -3.51
CA ILE A 130 -1.02 -15.37 -2.33
C ILE A 130 -1.90 -14.13 -2.60
N LEU A 131 -2.87 -14.20 -3.53
CA LEU A 131 -3.94 -13.21 -3.54
C LEU A 131 -4.92 -13.52 -2.39
N THR A 132 -4.56 -13.10 -1.18
CA THR A 132 -5.45 -13.19 -0.02
C THR A 132 -6.18 -11.87 0.13
N ILE A 133 -7.29 -11.72 -0.60
CA ILE A 133 -8.33 -10.75 -0.24
C ILE A 133 -9.29 -11.52 0.64
N ARG A 134 -9.05 -11.51 1.96
CA ARG A 134 -10.04 -12.02 2.91
C ARG A 134 -11.14 -10.96 3.02
N VAL A 135 -12.12 -11.02 2.13
CA VAL A 135 -13.41 -10.34 2.34
C VAL A 135 -14.09 -11.07 3.49
N ASN A 136 -13.75 -10.72 4.72
CA ASN A 136 -14.36 -11.30 5.91
C ASN A 136 -15.76 -10.70 6.08
N THR A 137 -16.71 -11.15 5.26
CA THR A 137 -18.12 -11.19 5.63
C THR A 137 -18.79 -12.28 4.80
N LEU A 138 -18.68 -13.51 5.30
CA LEU A 138 -19.69 -14.54 5.07
C LEU A 138 -21.00 -14.03 5.67
N ILE A 139 -21.96 -13.68 4.83
CA ILE A 139 -23.36 -14.03 5.06
C ILE A 139 -23.96 -14.28 3.67
N PHE A 140 -24.52 -15.48 3.50
CA PHE A 140 -25.33 -15.87 2.35
C PHE A 140 -26.54 -14.95 2.17
#